data_AF-A0A7W2MG55-F1
#
_entry.id   AF-A0A7W2MG55-F1
#
_cell.length_a   1.000
_cell.length_b   1.000
_cell.length_c   1.000
_cell.angle_alpha   90.00
_cell.angle_beta   90.00
_cell.angle_gamma   90.00
#
_symmetry.space_group_name_H-M   'P 1'
#
loop_
_entity.id
_entity.type
_entity.pdbx_description
1 polymer ?
#
loop_
_entity_poly.entity_id
_entity_poly.type
_entity_poly.pdbx_seq_one_letter_code
_entity_poly.pdbx_strand_id
1 'polypeptide(L)'
;MYSQFTIADQLPLIPNALNFQKCLILGNYLMIFSFLVVTSSIFITFAFDELFAMSVQISAHIATIVFAGLLKIGYVLRCVALHGFGKRNF
;
A
#
# COMPACT_ATOMS: atom_id res chain seq x y z
N MET A 1 13.33 -11.27 -1.94
CA MET A 1 12.54 -10.03 -1.76
C MET A 1 11.90 -10.12 -0.38
N TYR A 2 12.19 -9.22 0.57
CA TYR A 2 11.58 -9.27 1.93
C TYR A 2 10.10 -8.88 1.84
N SER A 3 9.23 -9.81 1.43
CA SER A 3 7.78 -9.65 1.52
C SER A 3 7.31 -10.11 2.90
N GLN A 4 7.83 -9.46 3.94
CA GLN A 4 7.44 -9.73 5.32
C GLN A 4 6.02 -9.20 5.51
N PHE A 5 5.04 -10.06 5.26
CA PHE A 5 3.61 -9.80 5.54
C PHE A 5 3.26 -10.20 6.98
N THR A 6 4.15 -10.93 7.64
CA THR A 6 4.03 -11.42 9.01
C THR A 6 5.23 -10.98 9.84
N ILE A 7 5.06 -10.98 11.16
CA ILE A 7 6.17 -10.72 12.09
C ILE A 7 7.07 -11.96 12.07
N ALA A 8 8.28 -11.82 11.53
CA ALA A 8 9.37 -12.77 11.65
C ALA A 8 9.68 -13.08 13.12
N ASP A 9 9.84 -14.36 13.45
CA ASP A 9 10.23 -14.84 14.78
C ASP A 9 11.63 -14.36 15.22
N GLN A 10 12.49 -14.02 14.26
CA GLN A 10 13.84 -13.53 14.53
C GLN A 10 14.01 -12.13 13.92
N LEU A 11 14.11 -11.13 14.80
CA LEU A 11 14.38 -9.75 14.42
C LEU A 11 15.89 -9.47 14.46
N PRO A 12 16.42 -8.64 13.55
CA PRO A 12 17.79 -8.17 13.64
C PRO A 12 17.98 -7.35 14.93
N LEU A 13 19.18 -7.45 15.52
CA LEU A 13 19.55 -6.79 16.78
C LEU A 13 19.84 -5.30 16.55
N ILE A 14 18.84 -4.57 16.05
CA ILE A 14 18.87 -3.12 15.82
C ILE A 14 17.93 -2.42 16.80
N PRO A 15 18.25 -1.17 17.21
CA PRO A 15 17.32 -0.38 18.02
C PRO A 15 16.00 -0.21 17.23
N ASN A 16 14.87 -0.44 17.90
CA ASN A 16 13.53 -0.31 17.31
C ASN A 16 13.21 -1.26 16.14
N ALA A 17 13.87 -2.41 16.02
CA ALA A 17 13.63 -3.43 14.98
C ALA A 17 12.14 -3.75 14.77
N LEU A 18 11.39 -3.86 15.88
CA LEU A 18 9.97 -4.20 15.88
C LEU A 18 9.09 -3.08 15.29
N ASN A 19 9.47 -1.80 15.50
CA ASN A 19 8.75 -0.66 14.92
C ASN A 19 9.00 -0.57 13.41
N PHE A 20 10.23 -0.82 12.95
CA PHE A 20 10.55 -0.89 11.53
C PHE A 20 9.82 -2.05 10.85
N GLN A 21 9.70 -3.19 11.52
CA GLN A 21 8.95 -4.32 10.98
C GLN A 21 7.45 -4.03 10.86
N LYS A 22 6.86 -3.42 11.89
CA LYS A 22 5.45 -2.96 11.83
C LYS A 22 5.25 -1.94 10.71
N CYS A 23 6.18 -1.00 10.55
CA CYS A 23 6.17 -0.02 9.46
C CYS A 23 6.24 -0.70 8.07
N LEU A 24 7.11 -1.72 7.93
CA LEU A 24 7.24 -2.49 6.69
C LEU A 24 5.94 -3.24 6.35
N ILE A 25 5.36 -3.94 7.33
CA ILE A 25 4.10 -4.66 7.19
C ILE A 25 2.97 -3.70 6.83
N LEU A 26 2.86 -2.59 7.57
CA LEU A 26 1.85 -1.56 7.34
C LEU A 26 1.96 -0.96 5.93
N GLY A 27 3.17 -0.58 5.51
CA GLY A 27 3.41 -0.06 4.16
C GLY A 27 3.01 -1.05 3.08
N ASN A 28 3.33 -2.34 3.27
CA ASN A 28 3.02 -3.39 2.30
C ASN A 28 1.50 -3.68 2.22
N TYR A 29 0.80 -3.75 3.36
CA TYR A 29 -0.65 -3.87 3.38
C TYR A 29 -1.34 -2.65 2.76
N LEU A 30 -0.83 -1.45 3.04
CA LEU A 30 -1.37 -0.20 2.48
C LEU A 30 -1.19 -0.15 0.96
N MET A 31 -0.06 -0.63 0.42
CA MET A 31 0.15 -0.77 -1.02
C MET A 31 -0.84 -1.76 -1.66
N ILE A 32 -1.02 -2.95 -1.08
CA ILE A 32 -1.97 -3.95 -1.61
C ILE A 32 -3.40 -3.42 -1.56
N PHE A 33 -3.81 -2.88 -0.42
CA PHE A 33 -5.15 -2.33 -0.25
C PHE A 33 -5.42 -1.21 -1.26
N SER A 34 -4.48 -0.27 -1.40
CA SER A 34 -4.62 0.83 -2.37
C SER A 34 -4.67 0.32 -3.81
N PHE A 35 -3.89 -0.70 -4.14
CA PHE A 35 -3.90 -1.32 -5.47
C PHE A 35 -5.24 -1.99 -5.79
N LEU A 36 -5.82 -2.73 -4.83
CA LEU A 36 -7.14 -3.33 -4.99
C LEU A 36 -8.23 -2.26 -5.18
N VAL A 37 -8.19 -1.20 -4.38
CA VAL A 37 -9.19 -0.11 -4.50
C VAL A 37 -9.06 0.60 -5.85
N VAL A 38 -7.85 0.97 -6.27
CA VAL A 38 -7.60 1.58 -7.59
C VAL A 38 -8.12 0.69 -8.71
N THR A 39 -7.83 -0.61 -8.64
CA THR A 39 -8.30 -1.58 -9.64
C THR A 39 -9.82 -1.61 -9.67
N SER A 40 -10.48 -1.78 -8.52
CA SER A 40 -11.95 -1.76 -8.42
C SER A 40 -12.56 -0.47 -8.94
N SER A 41 -11.96 0.70 -8.63
CA SER A 41 -12.44 1.98 -9.13
C SER A 41 -12.35 2.09 -10.66
N ILE A 42 -11.30 1.55 -11.28
CA ILE A 42 -11.18 1.47 -12.74
C ILE A 42 -12.27 0.56 -13.32
N PHE A 43 -12.51 -0.61 -12.72
CA PHE A 43 -13.60 -1.50 -13.17
C PHE A 43 -14.98 -0.83 -13.08
N ILE A 44 -15.28 -0.14 -11.98
CA ILE A 44 -16.55 0.58 -11.81
C ILE A 44 -16.70 1.70 -12.86
N THR A 45 -15.61 2.39 -13.17
CA THR A 45 -15.65 3.55 -14.07
C THR A 45 -15.68 3.16 -15.56
N PHE A 46 -15.04 2.05 -15.94
CA PHE A 46 -14.83 1.71 -17.35
C PHE A 46 -15.42 0.37 -17.80
N ALA A 47 -15.55 -0.62 -16.92
CA ALA A 47 -16.02 -1.95 -17.29
C ALA A 47 -17.51 -2.16 -17.00
N PHE A 48 -18.04 -1.46 -16.00
CA PHE A 48 -19.42 -1.59 -15.53
C PHE A 48 -20.15 -0.24 -15.49
N ASP A 49 -19.78 0.68 -16.36
CA ASP A 49 -20.34 2.04 -16.40
C ASP A 49 -21.87 2.04 -16.51
N GLU A 50 -22.46 1.11 -17.26
CA GLU A 50 -23.92 1.02 -17.38
C GLU A 50 -24.65 0.52 -16.11
N LEU A 51 -23.95 -0.13 -15.19
CA LEU A 51 -24.55 -0.67 -13.95
C LEU A 51 -24.56 0.35 -12.80
N PHE A 52 -23.75 1.41 -12.88
CA PHE A 52 -23.54 2.35 -11.78
C PHE A 52 -24.00 3.75 -12.13
N ALA A 53 -24.69 4.41 -11.19
CA ALA A 53 -25.11 5.79 -11.34
C ALA A 53 -23.90 6.73 -11.48
N MET A 54 -24.10 7.86 -12.17
CA MET A 54 -23.04 8.84 -12.43
C MET A 54 -22.37 9.35 -11.15
N SER A 55 -23.12 9.47 -10.05
CA SER A 55 -22.57 9.84 -8.73
C SER A 55 -21.54 8.84 -8.21
N VAL A 56 -21.77 7.54 -8.43
CA VAL A 56 -20.85 6.47 -8.02
C VAL A 56 -19.61 6.47 -8.91
N GLN A 57 -19.75 6.70 -10.21
CA GLN A 57 -18.62 6.82 -11.12
C GLN A 57 -17.71 8.00 -10.76
N ILE A 58 -18.28 9.18 -10.46
CA ILE A 58 -17.51 10.35 -10.00
C ILE A 58 -16.76 10.04 -8.70
N SER A 59 -17.44 9.42 -7.72
CA SER A 59 -16.82 9.01 -6.46
C SER A 59 -15.68 8.01 -6.67
N ALA A 60 -15.89 6.99 -7.52
CA ALA A 60 -14.87 6.00 -7.87
C ALA A 60 -13.67 6.66 -8.55
N HIS A 61 -13.90 7.62 -9.44
CA HIS A 61 -12.83 8.34 -10.14
C HIS A 61 -11.99 9.20 -9.19
N ILE A 62 -12.62 9.88 -8.22
CA ILE A 62 -11.92 10.63 -7.16
C ILE A 62 -11.14 9.66 -6.27
N ALA A 63 -11.76 8.54 -5.88
CA ALA A 63 -11.12 7.50 -5.08
C ALA A 63 -9.84 6.98 -5.76
N THR A 64 -9.86 6.73 -7.07
CA THR A 64 -8.67 6.32 -7.83
C THR A 64 -7.48 7.25 -7.60
N ILE A 65 -7.68 8.57 -7.63
CA ILE A 65 -6.61 9.57 -7.45
C ILE A 65 -6.07 9.53 -6.01
N VAL A 66 -6.97 9.50 -5.03
CA VAL A 66 -6.62 9.48 -3.60
C VAL A 66 -5.84 8.21 -3.27
N PHE A 67 -6.34 7.04 -3.70
CA PHE A 67 -5.70 5.75 -3.42
C PHE A 67 -4.41 5.55 -4.22
N ALA A 68 -4.27 6.14 -5.42
CA ALA A 68 -2.97 6.18 -6.10
C ALA A 68 -1.93 6.98 -5.30
N GLY A 69 -2.35 8.06 -4.62
CA GLY A 69 -1.52 8.78 -3.66
C GLY A 69 -1.13 7.92 -2.45
N LEU A 70 -2.09 7.22 -1.85
CA LEU A 70 -1.84 6.29 -0.75
C LEU A 70 -0.85 5.18 -1.14
N LEU A 71 -0.95 4.63 -2.35
CA LEU A 71 -0.02 3.62 -2.85
C LEU A 71 1.43 4.13 -2.82
N LYS A 72 1.67 5.37 -3.24
CA LYS A 72 3.00 6.01 -3.14
C LYS A 72 3.46 6.14 -1.68
N ILE A 73 2.55 6.53 -0.78
CA ILE A 73 2.86 6.64 0.67
C ILE A 73 3.25 5.27 1.23
N GLY A 74 2.54 4.20 0.86
CA GLY A 74 2.87 2.83 1.26
C GLY A 74 4.26 2.39 0.80
N TYR A 75 4.66 2.78 -0.41
CA TYR A 75 6.02 2.54 -0.90
C TYR A 75 7.08 3.32 -0.11
N VAL A 76 6.83 4.59 0.22
CA VAL A 76 7.73 5.38 1.07
C VAL A 76 7.90 4.76 2.46
N LEU A 77 6.80 4.31 3.10
CA LEU A 77 6.85 3.58 4.38
C LEU A 77 7.74 2.33 4.28
N ARG A 78 7.61 1.57 3.19
CA ARG A 78 8.46 0.41 2.91
C ARG A 78 9.94 0.79 2.78
N CYS A 79 10.26 1.87 2.05
CA CYS A 79 11.63 2.36 1.91
C CYS A 79 12.20 2.82 3.26
N VAL A 80 11.43 3.54 4.08
CA VAL A 80 11.83 3.97 5.43
C VAL A 80 12.12 2.77 6.33
N ALA A 81 11.28 1.75 6.29
CA ALA A 81 11.51 0.52 7.05
C ALA A 81 12.77 -0.22 6.60
N LEU A 82 12.97 -0.40 5.29
CA LEU A 82 14.18 -1.02 4.73
C LEU A 82 15.45 -0.24 5.04
N HIS A 83 15.37 1.09 5.01
CA HIS A 83 16.44 1.98 5.46
C HIS A 83 16.76 1.77 6.94
N GLY A 84 15.73 1.68 7.79
CA GLY A 84 15.88 1.38 9.22
C GLY A 84 16.53 0.02 9.51
N PHE A 85 16.34 -0.97 8.62
CA PHE A 85 17.03 -2.27 8.67
C PHE A 85 18.48 -2.24 8.15
N GLY A 86 19.00 -1.07 7.76
CA GLY A 86 20.36 -0.93 7.23
C GLY A 86 20.55 -1.46 5.81
N LYS A 87 19.45 -1.76 5.09
CA LYS A 87 19.51 -2.16 3.69
C LYS A 87 19.62 -0.90 2.81
N ARG A 88 20.67 -0.83 1.99
CA ARG A 88 20.95 0.30 1.08
C ARG A 88 20.36 0.15 -0.33
N ASN A 89 19.65 -0.95 -0.58
CA ASN A 89 18.99 -1.22 -1.86
C ASN A 89 17.50 -0.88 -1.69
N PHE A 90 17.11 0.30 -2.19
CA PHE A 90 15.75 0.87 -2.10
C PHE A 90 14.94 0.60 -3.36
#